data_AF-A0A2K4X955-F1
#
_entry.id   AF-A0A2K4X955-F1
#
_cell.length_a   1.000
_cell.length_b   1.000
_cell.length_c   1.000
_cell.angle_alpha   90.00
_cell.angle_beta   90.00
_cell.angle_gamma   90.00
#
_symmetry.space_group_name_H-M   'P 1'
#
loop_
_entity.id
_entity.type
_entity.pdbx_description
1 polymer ?
#
loop_
_entity_poly.entity_id
_entity_poly.type
_entity_poly.pdbx_seq_one_letter_code
_entity_poly.pdbx_strand_id
1 'polypeptide(L)'
;MSLLKFGSKVTALLTCSLILTGCDEATDKPITPTNIDSNSQSATQHSLNLSMFKKGAFLSEPNIVDCETAQGTKTKCYELITSGAPAGREPGPFCPRTTTDGADVSGSWFSKEGTGNLVDLTGQFILKLDEYYGDEKWVLYDTKTNKIRYTATKESCSGAARPDVEEQYKQNCIECELSYLEDNFSLTYLIPVTPIPAKSSGRLRTVGIALDGTELSGPAPINAILGSYTIAAFDDCGGHINLHQGYHYHSTTGCTNSDDTEDGHAPLIGYAIDGYGIYAMRDASGKEESLDECRGNTDATRGYHYHAASPSENMFIGCLHGQSVRPAGGPPGDHQGPPPGNSPDKH
;
A
#
# COMPACT_ATOMS: atom_id res chain seq x y z
N MET A 1 -52.61 -1.63 -21.44
CA MET A 1 -53.01 -2.59 -22.51
C MET A 1 -51.75 -3.33 -22.87
N SER A 2 -51.45 -4.54 -22.43
CA SER A 2 -52.07 -5.86 -22.67
C SER A 2 -50.93 -6.84 -22.28
N LEU A 3 -51.03 -8.00 -21.65
CA LEU A 3 -52.09 -8.86 -21.13
C LEU A 3 -51.39 -9.84 -20.16
N LEU A 4 -51.99 -10.10 -19.00
CA LEU A 4 -51.53 -11.12 -18.04
C LEU A 4 -51.69 -12.54 -18.62
N LYS A 5 -50.80 -13.46 -18.23
CA LYS A 5 -51.13 -14.89 -18.12
C LYS A 5 -50.59 -15.48 -16.82
N PHE A 6 -51.53 -15.84 -15.94
CA PHE A 6 -51.35 -16.70 -14.77
C PHE A 6 -51.30 -18.16 -15.22
N GLY A 7 -50.47 -18.96 -14.55
CA GLY A 7 -50.42 -20.42 -14.69
C GLY A 7 -49.81 -21.07 -13.46
N SER A 8 -50.64 -21.33 -12.46
CA SER A 8 -50.36 -22.18 -11.29
C SER A 8 -50.48 -23.65 -11.69
N LYS A 9 -49.60 -24.53 -11.17
CA LYS A 9 -50.01 -25.70 -10.36
C LYS A 9 -48.89 -26.71 -10.04
N VAL A 10 -48.90 -27.11 -8.77
CA VAL A 10 -48.78 -28.48 -8.22
C VAL A 10 -47.39 -29.04 -7.86
N THR A 11 -47.24 -29.12 -6.54
CA THR A 11 -46.36 -29.90 -5.68
C THR A 11 -46.34 -31.41 -5.99
N ALA A 12 -45.17 -32.04 -5.92
CA ALA A 12 -45.02 -33.47 -5.66
C ALA A 12 -43.84 -33.69 -4.70
N LEU A 13 -44.16 -34.04 -3.44
CA LEU A 13 -43.23 -34.66 -2.50
C LEU A 13 -43.04 -36.13 -2.92
N LEU A 14 -41.79 -36.57 -3.04
CA LEU A 14 -41.46 -38.00 -3.01
C LEU A 14 -40.60 -38.28 -1.77
N THR A 15 -41.25 -38.85 -0.75
CA THR A 15 -40.62 -39.57 0.35
C THR A 15 -40.37 -41.01 -0.12
N CYS A 16 -39.12 -41.47 -0.06
CA CYS A 16 -38.80 -42.88 -0.27
C CYS A 16 -38.07 -43.43 0.95
N SER A 17 -38.63 -44.52 1.46
CA SER A 17 -38.41 -45.14 2.76
C SER A 17 -37.07 -45.84 2.92
N LEU A 18 -36.64 -45.93 4.18
CA LEU A 18 -35.60 -46.81 4.69
C LEU A 18 -35.86 -48.27 4.31
N ILE A 19 -34.77 -48.98 3.98
CA ILE A 19 -34.67 -50.44 4.14
C ILE A 19 -33.50 -50.72 5.08
N LEU A 20 -33.84 -51.25 6.26
CA LEU A 20 -32.95 -51.89 7.21
C LEU A 20 -32.94 -53.40 6.93
N THR A 21 -31.76 -53.92 6.59
CA THR A 21 -31.35 -55.34 6.66
C THR A 21 -29.83 -55.28 6.81
N GLY A 22 -29.13 -55.92 7.72
CA GLY A 22 -29.36 -56.95 8.72
C GLY A 22 -27.95 -57.42 9.06
N CYS A 23 -27.62 -57.55 10.35
CA CYS A 23 -26.29 -57.94 10.83
C CYS A 23 -25.94 -59.36 10.40
N ASP A 24 -24.68 -59.61 10.04
CA ASP A 24 -24.03 -60.87 10.41
C ASP A 24 -22.51 -60.74 10.58
N GLU A 25 -22.10 -61.32 11.71
CA GLU A 25 -20.81 -61.83 12.21
C GLU A 25 -19.45 -61.17 11.90
N ALA A 26 -18.78 -60.91 13.02
CA ALA A 26 -17.39 -60.58 13.17
C ALA A 26 -16.46 -61.74 12.76
N THR A 27 -15.40 -61.40 12.03
CA THR A 27 -14.13 -62.13 12.09
C THR A 27 -13.00 -61.13 12.32
N ASP A 28 -12.41 -61.20 13.51
CA ASP A 28 -11.18 -60.53 13.89
C ASP A 28 -10.02 -60.94 12.98
N LYS A 29 -9.40 -59.95 12.31
CA LYS A 29 -8.00 -60.02 11.88
C LYS A 29 -7.32 -58.70 12.25
N PRO A 30 -6.15 -58.74 12.92
CA PRO A 30 -5.47 -57.53 13.34
C PRO A 30 -4.84 -56.84 12.11
N ILE A 31 -5.41 -55.70 11.72
CA ILE A 31 -4.80 -54.82 10.73
C ILE A 31 -3.80 -53.94 11.46
N THR A 32 -2.53 -54.15 11.13
CA THR A 32 -1.38 -53.32 11.52
C THR A 32 -1.68 -51.84 11.21
N PRO A 33 -1.44 -50.88 12.13
CA PRO A 33 -1.64 -49.48 11.83
C PRO A 33 -0.59 -49.08 10.79
N THR A 34 -1.03 -48.99 9.54
CA THR A 34 -0.23 -48.37 8.49
C THR A 34 -0.29 -46.89 8.77
N ASN A 35 0.81 -46.33 9.27
CA ASN A 35 1.04 -44.90 9.34
C ASN A 35 0.91 -44.34 7.91
N ILE A 36 -0.28 -43.87 7.57
CA ILE A 36 -0.44 -42.90 6.53
C ILE A 36 -0.06 -41.58 7.19
N ASP A 37 1.22 -41.23 7.08
CA ASP A 37 1.71 -39.87 7.29
C ASP A 37 0.91 -38.97 6.35
N SER A 38 -0.22 -38.49 6.86
CA SER A 38 -0.94 -37.36 6.32
C SER A 38 -0.14 -36.14 6.74
N ASN A 39 1.03 -35.95 6.15
CA ASN A 39 1.67 -34.65 6.12
C ASN A 39 0.86 -33.79 5.14
N SER A 40 -0.39 -33.48 5.50
CA SER A 40 -1.07 -32.35 4.93
C SER A 40 -0.35 -31.13 5.47
N GLN A 41 0.50 -30.55 4.63
CA GLN A 41 0.85 -29.14 4.73
C GLN A 41 -0.46 -28.35 4.69
N SER A 42 -1.06 -28.13 5.85
CA SER A 42 -1.88 -26.96 6.07
C SER A 42 -0.88 -25.81 6.05
N ALA A 43 -0.65 -25.23 4.87
CA ALA A 43 0.01 -23.94 4.78
C ALA A 43 -0.67 -23.02 5.79
N THR A 44 0.08 -22.51 6.75
CA THR A 44 -0.38 -21.50 7.69
C THR A 44 -0.77 -20.27 6.88
N GLN A 45 -2.06 -20.18 6.50
CA GLN A 45 -2.64 -19.20 5.55
C GLN A 45 -2.47 -17.72 5.93
N HIS A 46 -1.75 -17.42 7.01
CA HIS A 46 -1.51 -16.08 7.52
C HIS A 46 -0.07 -15.59 7.30
N SER A 47 0.79 -16.37 6.63
CA SER A 47 2.16 -15.97 6.30
C SER A 47 2.24 -15.28 4.93
N LEU A 48 3.23 -14.40 4.76
CA LEU A 48 3.56 -13.80 3.46
C LEU A 48 3.75 -14.87 2.38
N ASN A 49 3.06 -14.71 1.24
CA ASN A 49 3.31 -15.54 0.08
C ASN A 49 4.46 -14.93 -0.73
N LEU A 50 5.69 -15.37 -0.43
CA LEU A 50 6.91 -14.84 -1.07
C LEU A 50 6.92 -15.00 -2.60
N SER A 51 6.17 -15.95 -3.15
CA SER A 51 6.07 -16.14 -4.61
C SER A 51 5.30 -15.03 -5.34
N MET A 52 4.53 -14.22 -4.61
CA MET A 52 3.81 -13.07 -5.17
C MET A 52 4.71 -11.86 -5.41
N PHE A 53 5.89 -11.81 -4.78
CA PHE A 53 6.81 -10.70 -4.98
C PHE A 53 7.50 -10.80 -6.34
N LYS A 54 7.64 -9.67 -7.02
CA LYS A 54 8.33 -9.59 -8.30
C LYS A 54 9.79 -9.99 -8.16
N LYS A 55 10.33 -10.62 -9.20
CA LYS A 55 11.76 -10.90 -9.28
C LYS A 55 12.56 -9.60 -9.16
N GLY A 56 13.49 -9.54 -8.22
CA GLY A 56 14.28 -8.35 -7.93
C GLY A 56 13.69 -7.44 -6.85
N ALA A 57 12.55 -7.78 -6.24
CA ALA A 57 11.99 -7.04 -5.10
C ALA A 57 12.93 -7.05 -3.88
N PHE A 58 13.73 -8.10 -3.73
CA PHE A 58 14.68 -8.26 -2.64
C PHE A 58 16.12 -8.41 -3.17
N LEU A 59 17.08 -7.81 -2.46
CA LEU A 59 18.51 -7.90 -2.73
C LEU A 59 19.07 -9.30 -2.47
N SER A 60 18.39 -10.08 -1.63
CA SER A 60 18.70 -11.48 -1.33
C SER A 60 17.41 -12.25 -1.07
N GLU A 61 17.48 -13.58 -1.07
CA GLU A 61 16.36 -14.40 -0.62
C GLU A 61 15.97 -14.02 0.82
N PRO A 62 14.67 -13.82 1.11
CA PRO A 62 14.20 -13.55 2.46
C PRO A 62 14.61 -14.62 3.48
N ASN A 63 15.17 -14.19 4.60
CA ASN A 63 15.53 -15.07 5.71
C ASN A 63 14.47 -15.04 6.81
N ILE A 64 14.42 -16.09 7.64
CA ILE A 64 13.64 -16.07 8.89
C ILE A 64 14.58 -15.89 10.08
N VAL A 65 14.36 -14.83 10.85
CA VAL A 65 15.17 -14.46 12.02
C VAL A 65 14.34 -14.41 13.30
N ASP A 66 15.00 -14.54 14.45
CA ASP A 66 14.38 -14.21 15.74
C ASP A 66 14.18 -12.69 15.85
N CYS A 67 13.00 -12.28 16.31
CA CYS A 67 12.66 -10.88 16.48
C CYS A 67 11.75 -10.67 17.71
N GLU A 68 11.60 -9.42 18.13
CA GLU A 68 10.69 -9.02 19.19
C GLU A 68 9.82 -7.87 18.71
N THR A 69 8.51 -7.98 18.87
CA THR A 69 7.57 -6.93 18.47
C THR A 69 7.74 -5.70 19.35
N ALA A 70 7.22 -4.56 18.89
CA ALA A 70 7.18 -3.32 19.68
C ALA A 70 6.39 -3.45 20.99
N GLN A 71 5.59 -4.53 21.16
CA GLN A 71 4.85 -4.86 22.38
C GLN A 71 5.55 -5.92 23.24
N GLY A 72 6.78 -6.32 22.92
CA GLY A 72 7.60 -7.25 23.70
C GLY A 72 7.35 -8.74 23.41
N THR A 73 6.63 -9.06 22.34
CA THR A 73 6.35 -10.46 21.98
C THR A 73 7.52 -11.02 21.17
N LYS A 74 8.19 -12.05 21.69
CA LYS A 74 9.21 -12.79 20.93
C LYS A 74 8.55 -13.66 19.87
N THR A 75 9.04 -13.58 18.64
CA THR A 75 8.50 -14.31 17.49
C THR A 75 9.58 -14.54 16.42
N LYS A 76 9.18 -15.11 15.28
CA LYS A 76 9.99 -15.21 14.07
C LYS A 76 9.52 -14.18 13.05
N CYS A 77 10.45 -13.56 12.34
CA CYS A 77 10.17 -12.57 11.31
C CYS A 77 10.83 -12.95 9.99
N TYR A 78 10.17 -12.62 8.88
CA TYR A 78 10.84 -12.45 7.61
C TYR A 78 11.75 -11.23 7.68
N GLU A 79 13.00 -11.39 7.27
CA GLU A 79 13.94 -10.31 6.98
C GLU A 79 13.94 -10.05 5.47
N LEU A 80 13.38 -8.90 5.09
CA LEU A 80 13.25 -8.47 3.70
C LEU A 80 14.20 -7.30 3.47
N ILE A 81 15.17 -7.46 2.57
CA ILE A 81 16.15 -6.43 2.25
C ILE A 81 15.91 -5.95 0.82
N THR A 82 15.65 -4.66 0.65
CA THR A 82 15.27 -4.05 -0.63
C THR A 82 16.31 -3.03 -1.08
N SER A 83 16.37 -2.73 -2.38
CA SER A 83 17.29 -1.75 -2.96
C SER A 83 16.79 -0.31 -2.90
N GLY A 84 15.54 -0.07 -2.47
CA GLY A 84 14.88 1.23 -2.57
C GLY A 84 14.38 1.58 -3.98
N ALA A 85 14.49 0.68 -4.95
CA ALA A 85 13.92 0.82 -6.30
C ALA A 85 12.81 -0.22 -6.52
N PRO A 86 11.71 0.14 -7.22
CA PRO A 86 10.63 -0.82 -7.51
C PRO A 86 11.11 -1.88 -8.52
N ALA A 87 10.87 -3.15 -8.21
CA ALA A 87 11.22 -4.22 -9.12
C ALA A 87 10.37 -4.20 -10.40
N GLY A 88 11.05 -4.29 -11.55
CA GLY A 88 10.42 -4.48 -12.85
C GLY A 88 9.89 -3.20 -13.51
N ARG A 89 10.22 -2.01 -13.01
CA ARG A 89 9.92 -0.73 -13.67
C ARG A 89 10.91 0.36 -13.29
N GLU A 90 11.00 1.37 -14.15
CA GLU A 90 11.68 2.63 -13.85
C GLU A 90 10.64 3.63 -13.29
N PRO A 91 10.92 4.31 -12.17
CA PRO A 91 10.08 5.39 -11.67
C PRO A 91 9.98 6.60 -12.60
N GLY A 92 8.86 7.32 -12.49
CA GLY A 92 8.60 8.53 -13.26
C GLY A 92 7.70 8.28 -14.48
N PRO A 93 7.31 9.35 -15.21
CA PRO A 93 7.69 10.76 -15.02
C PRO A 93 7.12 11.38 -13.74
N PHE A 94 7.69 12.49 -13.27
CA PHE A 94 7.25 13.21 -12.06
C PHE A 94 6.85 14.66 -12.38
N CYS A 95 7.79 15.60 -12.43
CA CYS A 95 7.45 17.00 -12.68
C CYS A 95 7.35 17.29 -14.18
N PRO A 96 6.34 18.05 -14.65
CA PRO A 96 6.31 18.53 -16.02
C PRO A 96 7.53 19.42 -16.28
N ARG A 97 8.04 19.42 -17.51
CA ARG A 97 9.16 20.24 -17.96
C ARG A 97 8.68 21.55 -18.59
N THR A 98 7.50 21.55 -19.19
CA THR A 98 6.90 22.71 -19.87
C THR A 98 5.46 22.95 -19.45
N THR A 99 4.95 24.16 -19.73
CA THR A 99 3.55 24.56 -19.48
C THR A 99 2.55 23.92 -20.44
N THR A 100 3.03 23.19 -21.44
CA THR A 100 2.21 22.45 -22.41
C THR A 100 2.26 20.94 -22.22
N ASP A 101 3.06 20.45 -21.27
CA ASP A 101 3.18 19.03 -20.99
C ASP A 101 1.85 18.46 -20.51
N GLY A 102 1.45 17.34 -21.11
CA GLY A 102 0.24 16.60 -20.78
C GLY A 102 0.50 15.53 -19.73
N ALA A 103 -0.58 14.85 -19.32
CA ALA A 103 -0.56 13.79 -18.31
C ALA A 103 0.32 12.59 -18.69
N ASP A 104 0.58 12.37 -19.98
CA ASP A 104 1.41 11.27 -20.48
C ASP A 104 2.92 11.44 -20.18
N VAL A 105 3.35 12.67 -19.85
CA VAL A 105 4.75 13.03 -19.59
C VAL A 105 4.92 13.79 -18.27
N SER A 106 3.87 13.86 -17.47
CA SER A 106 3.87 14.45 -16.12
C SER A 106 3.30 13.44 -15.14
N GLY A 107 3.81 13.45 -13.93
CA GLY A 107 3.25 12.67 -12.85
C GLY A 107 1.99 13.30 -12.26
N SER A 108 1.71 12.96 -11.01
CA SER A 108 0.46 13.27 -10.35
C SER A 108 0.66 13.77 -8.91
N TRP A 109 -0.40 14.29 -8.31
CA TRP A 109 -0.41 14.74 -6.92
C TRP A 109 -1.78 14.47 -6.28
N PHE A 110 -1.84 14.60 -4.97
CA PHE A 110 -3.09 14.52 -4.24
C PHE A 110 -4.09 15.59 -4.70
N SER A 111 -5.35 15.18 -4.89
CA SER A 111 -6.48 16.09 -5.02
C SER A 111 -6.67 16.87 -3.72
N LYS A 112 -7.02 18.16 -3.81
CA LYS A 112 -7.24 19.01 -2.63
C LYS A 112 -8.50 18.63 -1.85
N GLU A 113 -9.40 17.89 -2.51
CA GLU A 113 -10.62 17.32 -1.95
C GLU A 113 -10.29 16.17 -0.99
N GLY A 114 -9.07 15.61 -1.06
CA GLY A 114 -8.59 14.57 -0.14
C GLY A 114 -9.28 13.22 -0.31
N THR A 115 -9.88 12.97 -1.48
CA THR A 115 -10.58 11.72 -1.79
C THR A 115 -10.57 11.47 -3.30
N GLY A 116 -10.72 10.20 -3.69
CA GLY A 116 -10.77 9.79 -5.09
C GLY A 116 -9.38 9.67 -5.71
N ASN A 117 -9.29 9.93 -7.00
CA ASN A 117 -8.05 9.75 -7.78
C ASN A 117 -7.05 10.88 -7.55
N LEU A 118 -5.79 10.64 -7.90
CA LEU A 118 -4.77 11.68 -8.01
C LEU A 118 -5.12 12.65 -9.15
N VAL A 119 -4.56 13.86 -9.10
CA VAL A 119 -4.66 14.86 -10.16
C VAL A 119 -3.36 14.92 -10.96
N ASP A 120 -3.47 14.97 -12.28
CA ASP A 120 -2.30 15.04 -13.16
C ASP A 120 -1.63 16.41 -13.05
N LEU A 121 -0.31 16.42 -12.83
CA LEU A 121 0.52 17.61 -12.77
C LEU A 121 0.87 18.13 -14.16
N THR A 122 -0.12 18.26 -15.03
CA THR A 122 0.08 18.84 -16.36
C THR A 122 0.64 20.25 -16.27
N GLY A 123 1.32 20.72 -17.32
CA GLY A 123 1.82 22.09 -17.38
C GLY A 123 0.71 23.14 -17.18
N GLN A 124 -0.49 22.86 -17.68
CA GLN A 124 -1.68 23.72 -17.49
C GLN A 124 -2.21 23.69 -16.05
N PHE A 125 -2.10 22.55 -15.36
CA PHE A 125 -2.44 22.47 -13.93
C PHE A 125 -1.47 23.31 -13.10
N ILE A 126 -0.16 23.23 -13.37
CA ILE A 126 0.85 24.04 -12.67
C ILE A 126 0.60 25.54 -12.83
N LEU A 127 0.16 26.00 -14.00
CA LEU A 127 -0.19 27.41 -14.25
C LEU A 127 -1.40 27.90 -13.44
N LYS A 128 -2.23 26.99 -12.94
CA LYS A 128 -3.50 27.30 -12.25
C LYS A 128 -3.48 26.94 -10.78
N LEU A 129 -2.31 26.69 -10.19
CA LEU A 129 -2.21 26.32 -8.78
C LEU A 129 -2.72 27.42 -7.85
N ASP A 130 -2.57 28.68 -8.25
CA ASP A 130 -3.12 29.85 -7.57
C ASP A 130 -4.65 29.83 -7.51
N GLU A 131 -5.31 29.55 -8.63
CA GLU A 131 -6.77 29.37 -8.70
C GLU A 131 -7.20 28.11 -7.93
N TYR A 132 -6.45 27.02 -8.09
CA TYR A 132 -6.78 25.73 -7.49
C TYR A 132 -6.72 25.77 -5.97
N TYR A 133 -5.70 26.40 -5.39
CA TYR A 133 -5.55 26.55 -3.94
C TYR A 133 -6.09 27.87 -3.39
N GLY A 134 -6.47 28.82 -4.24
CA GLY A 134 -7.00 30.14 -3.83
C GLY A 134 -5.94 31.06 -3.21
N ASP A 135 -4.68 30.95 -3.62
CA ASP A 135 -3.56 31.74 -3.10
C ASP A 135 -2.55 32.11 -4.21
N GLU A 136 -2.45 33.41 -4.52
CA GLU A 136 -1.61 33.97 -5.59
C GLU A 136 -0.09 33.71 -5.43
N LYS A 137 0.35 33.25 -4.25
CA LYS A 137 1.75 32.88 -4.01
C LYS A 137 2.14 31.56 -4.67
N TRP A 138 1.18 30.79 -5.18
CA TRP A 138 1.43 29.57 -5.95
C TRP A 138 1.98 29.89 -7.34
N VAL A 139 3.31 29.90 -7.45
CA VAL A 139 4.02 30.16 -8.71
C VAL A 139 5.17 29.16 -8.87
N LEU A 140 4.88 27.95 -9.36
CA LEU A 140 5.86 26.88 -9.60
C LEU A 140 6.49 26.95 -11.00
N TYR A 141 6.56 28.14 -11.58
CA TYR A 141 7.14 28.38 -12.89
C TYR A 141 7.84 29.74 -12.93
N ASP A 142 8.77 29.91 -13.85
CA ASP A 142 9.38 31.20 -14.12
C ASP A 142 8.40 32.03 -14.97
N THR A 143 7.91 33.16 -14.43
CA THR A 143 6.88 34.00 -15.06
C THR A 143 7.35 34.75 -16.31
N LYS A 144 8.66 34.77 -16.60
CA LYS A 144 9.22 35.41 -17.79
C LYS A 144 9.36 34.42 -18.94
N THR A 145 9.68 33.18 -18.63
CA THR A 145 10.01 32.12 -19.60
C THR A 145 8.92 31.06 -19.72
N ASN A 146 7.95 31.03 -18.81
CA ASN A 146 6.92 29.99 -18.67
C ASN A 146 7.51 28.57 -18.55
N LYS A 147 8.72 28.46 -17.99
CA LYS A 147 9.34 27.16 -17.68
C LYS A 147 8.95 26.74 -16.27
N ILE A 148 8.60 25.47 -16.11
CA ILE A 148 8.28 24.90 -14.80
C ILE A 148 9.55 24.89 -13.94
N ARG A 149 9.40 25.24 -12.66
CA ARG A 149 10.45 25.14 -11.64
C ARG A 149 10.39 23.76 -11.00
N TYR A 150 11.47 23.00 -11.12
CA TYR A 150 11.60 21.68 -10.52
C TYR A 150 13.01 21.44 -9.97
N THR A 151 13.15 20.47 -9.08
CA THR A 151 14.43 20.12 -8.45
C THR A 151 15.28 19.24 -9.36
N ALA A 152 16.05 19.86 -10.26
CA ALA A 152 16.83 19.16 -11.29
C ALA A 152 18.15 18.51 -10.83
N THR A 153 18.48 18.55 -9.52
CA THR A 153 19.75 18.05 -8.99
C THR A 153 19.56 17.40 -7.62
N LYS A 154 20.49 16.50 -7.21
CA LYS A 154 20.54 15.92 -5.85
C LYS A 154 20.46 16.99 -4.75
N GLU A 155 21.20 18.09 -4.90
CA GLU A 155 21.21 19.23 -3.95
C GLU A 155 19.81 19.85 -3.83
N SER A 156 19.18 20.21 -4.96
CA SER A 156 17.87 20.85 -4.96
C SER A 156 16.76 19.92 -4.48
N CYS A 157 16.81 18.64 -4.83
CA CYS A 157 15.89 17.60 -4.33
C CYS A 157 16.03 17.49 -2.81
N SER A 158 17.26 17.33 -2.29
CA SER A 158 17.52 17.24 -0.85
C SER A 158 17.08 18.47 -0.09
N GLY A 159 17.26 19.66 -0.68
CA GLY A 159 16.88 20.93 -0.08
C GLY A 159 15.38 21.18 -0.02
N ALA A 160 14.62 20.64 -1.00
CA ALA A 160 13.17 20.78 -1.05
C ALA A 160 12.41 19.65 -0.34
N ALA A 161 12.96 18.43 -0.30
CA ALA A 161 12.33 17.23 0.25
C ALA A 161 12.50 17.10 1.78
N ARG A 162 12.27 18.21 2.51
CA ARG A 162 12.39 18.29 3.97
C ARG A 162 11.32 19.20 4.58
N PRO A 163 10.98 19.06 5.87
CA PRO A 163 9.93 19.88 6.50
C PRO A 163 10.25 21.38 6.55
N ASP A 164 11.53 21.73 6.73
CA ASP A 164 12.05 23.08 6.87
C ASP A 164 12.72 23.55 5.56
N VAL A 165 11.90 23.75 4.53
CA VAL A 165 12.38 24.14 3.19
C VAL A 165 12.96 25.56 3.20
N GLU A 166 14.23 25.67 2.80
CA GLU A 166 14.89 26.97 2.63
C GLU A 166 14.27 27.76 1.46
N GLU A 167 14.31 29.09 1.54
CA GLU A 167 13.63 29.98 0.58
C GLU A 167 14.00 29.70 -0.89
N GLN A 168 15.26 29.33 -1.15
CA GLN A 168 15.74 28.98 -2.49
C GLN A 168 15.12 27.71 -3.08
N TYR A 169 14.60 26.81 -2.24
CA TYR A 169 14.02 25.52 -2.62
C TYR A 169 12.49 25.51 -2.59
N LYS A 170 11.84 26.56 -2.08
CA LYS A 170 10.38 26.76 -2.17
C LYS A 170 9.91 26.98 -3.61
N GLN A 171 8.61 26.85 -3.86
CA GLN A 171 8.02 27.09 -5.18
C GLN A 171 8.61 26.21 -6.30
N ASN A 172 8.93 24.96 -5.96
CA ASN A 172 9.37 23.95 -6.91
C ASN A 172 8.41 22.76 -6.89
N CYS A 173 8.23 22.15 -8.06
CA CYS A 173 7.85 20.76 -8.15
C CYS A 173 9.06 19.90 -7.73
N ILE A 174 8.89 19.09 -6.70
CA ILE A 174 9.95 18.25 -6.14
C ILE A 174 9.95 16.93 -6.88
N GLU A 175 11.12 16.59 -7.40
CA GLU A 175 11.46 15.35 -8.06
C GLU A 175 12.87 14.96 -7.63
N CYS A 176 13.06 13.68 -7.36
CA CYS A 176 14.35 13.09 -7.04
C CYS A 176 14.55 11.87 -7.95
N GLU A 177 15.79 11.45 -8.15
CA GLU A 177 16.13 10.31 -9.00
C GLU A 177 16.74 9.17 -8.17
N LEU A 178 16.59 7.93 -8.63
CA LEU A 178 17.25 6.77 -8.03
C LEU A 178 18.78 6.92 -8.08
N SER A 179 19.30 7.61 -9.10
CA SER A 179 20.72 7.93 -9.27
C SER A 179 21.29 8.80 -8.14
N TYR A 180 20.43 9.43 -7.33
CA TYR A 180 20.86 10.29 -6.23
C TYR A 180 21.09 9.51 -4.93
N LEU A 181 20.62 8.25 -4.85
CA LEU A 181 20.83 7.38 -3.71
C LEU A 181 22.31 6.99 -3.59
N GLU A 182 22.72 6.59 -2.39
CA GLU A 182 24.06 6.05 -2.16
C GLU A 182 24.23 4.68 -2.86
N ASP A 183 25.43 4.34 -3.32
CA ASP A 183 25.70 3.12 -4.10
C ASP A 183 25.27 1.82 -3.40
N ASN A 184 25.24 1.81 -2.06
CA ASN A 184 24.85 0.68 -1.23
C ASN A 184 23.51 0.91 -0.50
N PHE A 185 22.66 1.78 -1.03
CA PHE A 185 21.35 2.05 -0.45
C PHE A 185 20.55 0.75 -0.31
N SER A 186 20.02 0.53 0.89
CA SER A 186 19.14 -0.59 1.18
C SER A 186 18.22 -0.28 2.35
N LEU A 187 17.06 -0.93 2.36
CA LEU A 187 16.10 -0.88 3.46
C LEU A 187 15.77 -2.29 3.93
N THR A 188 15.76 -2.48 5.24
CA THR A 188 15.42 -3.76 5.88
C THR A 188 14.07 -3.67 6.59
N TYR A 189 13.21 -4.65 6.31
CA TYR A 189 11.91 -4.82 6.94
C TYR A 189 11.87 -6.14 7.70
N LEU A 190 11.46 -6.08 8.97
CA LEU A 190 11.12 -7.25 9.75
C LEU A 190 9.59 -7.35 9.85
N ILE A 191 9.04 -8.43 9.30
CA ILE A 191 7.59 -8.70 9.31
C ILE A 191 7.35 -10.04 10.00
N PRO A 192 6.47 -10.13 11.02
CA PRO A 192 6.17 -11.41 11.68
C PRO A 192 5.75 -12.49 10.68
N VAL A 193 6.31 -13.70 10.81
CA VAL A 193 5.94 -14.84 9.96
C VAL A 193 4.48 -15.24 10.17
N THR A 194 3.97 -15.03 11.39
CA THR A 194 2.56 -15.17 11.73
C THR A 194 2.11 -13.86 12.37
N PRO A 195 1.11 -13.17 11.78
CA PRO A 195 0.52 -11.97 12.36
C PRO A 195 0.04 -12.22 13.78
N ILE A 196 0.29 -11.25 14.66
CA ILE A 196 -0.07 -11.33 16.07
C ILE A 196 -1.01 -10.15 16.34
N PRO A 197 -2.27 -10.36 16.76
CA PRO A 197 -3.17 -9.26 17.08
C PRO A 197 -2.55 -8.29 18.11
N ALA A 198 -2.66 -7.00 17.84
CA ALA A 198 -2.21 -5.93 18.72
C ALA A 198 -3.25 -5.65 19.81
N LYS A 199 -2.77 -5.27 21.01
CA LYS A 199 -3.65 -4.78 22.08
C LYS A 199 -4.03 -3.31 21.90
N SER A 200 -3.27 -2.59 21.09
CA SER A 200 -3.42 -1.16 20.83
C SER A 200 -2.90 -0.82 19.44
N SER A 201 -3.63 0.04 18.73
CA SER A 201 -3.19 0.60 17.45
C SER A 201 -1.95 1.49 17.61
N GLY A 202 -0.94 1.29 16.77
CA GLY A 202 0.26 2.12 16.71
C GLY A 202 0.20 3.19 15.61
N ARG A 203 1.10 4.18 15.68
CA ARG A 203 1.28 5.17 14.60
C ARG A 203 1.87 4.50 13.35
N LEU A 204 1.24 4.73 12.20
CA LEU A 204 1.73 4.31 10.90
C LEU A 204 2.84 5.24 10.41
N ARG A 205 4.08 4.76 10.43
CA ARG A 205 5.22 5.42 9.77
C ARG A 205 5.54 4.76 8.45
N THR A 206 5.67 3.44 8.50
CA THR A 206 5.68 2.55 7.35
C THR A 206 4.46 1.65 7.49
N VAL A 207 3.66 1.59 6.44
CA VAL A 207 2.45 0.76 6.40
C VAL A 207 2.85 -0.67 6.07
N GLY A 208 3.70 -0.85 5.06
CA GLY A 208 3.94 -2.17 4.48
C GLY A 208 4.99 -2.17 3.39
N ILE A 209 5.04 -3.28 2.68
CA ILE A 209 5.86 -3.50 1.50
C ILE A 209 4.97 -3.97 0.35
N ALA A 210 5.09 -3.32 -0.81
CA ALA A 210 4.39 -3.68 -2.03
C ALA A 210 4.99 -4.94 -2.67
N LEU A 211 4.25 -5.59 -3.57
CA LEU A 211 4.71 -6.79 -4.28
C LEU A 211 5.95 -6.56 -5.16
N ASP A 212 6.30 -5.31 -5.48
CA ASP A 212 7.54 -4.97 -6.18
C ASP A 212 8.72 -4.66 -5.24
N GLY A 213 8.56 -4.86 -3.93
CA GLY A 213 9.57 -4.58 -2.90
C GLY A 213 9.62 -3.13 -2.42
N THR A 214 8.73 -2.26 -2.90
CA THR A 214 8.71 -0.85 -2.54
C THR A 214 8.00 -0.60 -1.21
N GLU A 215 8.44 0.41 -0.45
CA GLU A 215 7.76 0.83 0.77
C GLU A 215 6.34 1.35 0.47
N LEU A 216 5.35 0.87 1.22
CA LEU A 216 4.06 1.55 1.39
C LEU A 216 4.22 2.50 2.60
N SER A 217 4.42 3.78 2.34
CA SER A 217 4.70 4.75 3.40
C SER A 217 3.42 5.17 4.14
N GLY A 218 3.59 5.63 5.38
CA GLY A 218 2.53 6.33 6.09
C GLY A 218 2.20 7.69 5.45
N PRO A 219 1.15 8.38 5.94
CA PRO A 219 0.69 9.64 5.37
C PRO A 219 1.81 10.69 5.17
N ALA A 220 1.85 11.30 3.99
CA ALA A 220 2.74 12.40 3.69
C ALA A 220 2.38 13.67 4.50
N PRO A 221 3.37 14.52 4.86
CA PRO A 221 3.13 15.77 5.56
C PRO A 221 2.62 16.88 4.63
N ILE A 222 1.45 16.68 4.00
CA ILE A 222 0.87 17.58 2.97
C ILE A 222 0.89 19.05 3.42
N ASN A 223 0.50 19.35 4.66
CA ASN A 223 0.49 20.72 5.17
C ASN A 223 1.87 21.40 5.14
N ALA A 224 2.94 20.65 5.42
CA ALA A 224 4.31 21.20 5.38
C ALA A 224 4.78 21.42 3.94
N ILE A 225 4.41 20.50 3.04
CA ILE A 225 4.71 20.57 1.60
C ILE A 225 4.01 21.80 0.99
N LEU A 226 2.68 21.89 1.15
CA LEU A 226 1.89 23.00 0.63
C LEU A 226 2.25 24.34 1.30
N GLY A 227 2.61 24.33 2.59
CA GLY A 227 3.08 25.53 3.31
C GLY A 227 4.40 26.11 2.78
N SER A 228 5.18 25.31 2.04
CA SER A 228 6.39 25.74 1.34
C SER A 228 6.13 26.11 -0.13
N TYR A 229 4.87 26.11 -0.56
CA TYR A 229 4.45 26.24 -1.95
C TYR A 229 5.16 25.24 -2.87
N THR A 230 5.42 24.03 -2.38
CA THR A 230 6.00 22.95 -3.18
C THR A 230 4.97 21.86 -3.45
N ILE A 231 5.24 21.03 -4.45
CA ILE A 231 4.48 19.81 -4.74
C ILE A 231 5.49 18.67 -4.79
N ALA A 232 5.28 17.60 -4.02
CA ALA A 232 6.12 16.41 -4.08
C ALA A 232 5.55 15.45 -5.11
N ALA A 233 5.94 15.61 -6.37
CA ALA A 233 5.29 14.92 -7.48
C ALA A 233 5.42 13.40 -7.36
N PHE A 234 4.30 12.70 -7.46
CA PHE A 234 4.26 11.26 -7.65
C PHE A 234 4.40 10.93 -9.13
N ASP A 235 4.88 9.74 -9.45
CA ASP A 235 4.64 9.15 -10.77
C ASP A 235 3.21 8.61 -10.86
N ASP A 236 2.83 8.08 -12.02
CA ASP A 236 1.50 7.50 -12.25
C ASP A 236 1.21 6.28 -11.37
N CYS A 237 2.25 5.70 -10.77
CA CYS A 237 2.13 4.62 -9.82
C CYS A 237 1.85 5.10 -8.38
N GLY A 238 1.79 6.42 -8.15
CA GLY A 238 1.42 7.00 -6.86
C GLY A 238 2.57 7.01 -5.84
N GLY A 239 3.81 6.99 -6.31
CA GLY A 239 4.99 7.07 -5.46
C GLY A 239 6.05 8.02 -6.01
N HIS A 240 7.05 8.30 -5.19
CA HIS A 240 8.14 9.23 -5.49
C HIS A 240 9.41 8.85 -4.73
N ILE A 241 10.48 9.59 -4.97
CA ILE A 241 11.81 9.28 -4.43
C ILE A 241 12.19 10.29 -3.35
N ASN A 242 12.77 9.78 -2.26
CA ASN A 242 13.49 10.59 -1.28
C ASN A 242 14.86 9.94 -1.01
N LEU A 243 15.89 10.76 -0.75
CA LEU A 243 17.26 10.27 -0.55
C LEU A 243 17.42 9.31 0.64
N HIS A 244 16.50 9.36 1.61
CA HIS A 244 16.54 8.53 2.80
C HIS A 244 15.63 7.29 2.74
N GLN A 245 14.62 7.29 1.86
CA GLN A 245 13.62 6.21 1.74
C GLN A 245 13.65 5.50 0.39
N GLY A 246 14.46 5.97 -0.57
CA GLY A 246 14.36 5.51 -1.94
C GLY A 246 13.02 5.88 -2.56
N TYR A 247 12.63 5.13 -3.58
CA TYR A 247 11.28 5.18 -4.12
C TYR A 247 10.29 4.57 -3.11
N HIS A 248 9.18 5.25 -2.87
CA HIS A 248 8.14 4.80 -1.95
C HIS A 248 6.76 5.29 -2.39
N TYR A 249 5.74 4.47 -2.14
CA TYR A 249 4.36 4.78 -2.49
C TYR A 249 3.67 5.55 -1.37
N HIS A 250 2.83 6.50 -1.78
CA HIS A 250 1.83 7.17 -0.93
C HIS A 250 0.39 6.85 -1.34
N SER A 251 0.24 6.10 -2.44
CA SER A 251 -1.05 5.86 -3.08
C SER A 251 -1.06 4.52 -3.84
N THR A 252 -2.25 3.99 -4.13
CA THR A 252 -2.42 2.77 -4.95
C THR A 252 -3.15 3.11 -6.24
N THR A 253 -2.46 3.04 -7.37
CA THR A 253 -3.05 3.31 -8.69
C THR A 253 -3.10 2.07 -9.60
N GLY A 254 -2.68 0.91 -9.07
CA GLY A 254 -2.76 -0.38 -9.74
C GLY A 254 -1.43 -0.98 -10.18
N CYS A 255 -0.31 -0.23 -10.12
CA CYS A 255 1.00 -0.72 -10.60
C CYS A 255 1.57 -1.94 -9.83
N THR A 256 1.07 -2.18 -8.62
CA THR A 256 1.51 -3.26 -7.72
C THR A 256 0.46 -4.34 -7.53
N ASN A 257 -0.69 -4.23 -8.20
CA ASN A 257 -1.73 -5.23 -8.13
C ASN A 257 -1.20 -6.57 -8.65
N SER A 258 -1.50 -7.63 -7.89
CA SER A 258 -1.47 -8.99 -8.39
C SER A 258 -2.56 -9.21 -9.43
N ASP A 259 -2.48 -10.35 -10.12
CA ASP A 259 -3.52 -10.80 -11.04
C ASP A 259 -4.86 -11.02 -10.30
N ASP A 260 -5.95 -10.93 -11.05
CA ASP A 260 -7.29 -11.17 -10.52
C ASP A 260 -7.42 -12.58 -9.92
N THR A 261 -8.13 -12.66 -8.79
CA THR A 261 -8.40 -13.94 -8.11
C THR A 261 -9.70 -14.55 -8.61
N GLU A 262 -9.77 -15.90 -8.59
CA GLU A 262 -10.98 -16.63 -9.03
C GLU A 262 -12.21 -16.34 -8.17
N ASP A 263 -12.01 -15.94 -6.90
CA ASP A 263 -13.09 -15.57 -5.97
C ASP A 263 -13.61 -14.13 -6.20
N GLY A 264 -13.01 -13.39 -7.14
CA GLY A 264 -13.42 -12.03 -7.48
C GLY A 264 -13.07 -10.99 -6.41
N HIS A 265 -12.17 -11.31 -5.48
CA HIS A 265 -11.69 -10.38 -4.48
C HIS A 265 -10.82 -9.29 -5.12
N ALA A 266 -10.67 -8.15 -4.43
CA ALA A 266 -9.70 -7.13 -4.83
C ALA A 266 -8.29 -7.73 -4.89
N PRO A 267 -7.44 -7.30 -5.84
CA PRO A 267 -6.09 -7.83 -6.00
C PRO A 267 -5.20 -7.49 -4.80
N LEU A 268 -4.33 -8.42 -4.40
CA LEU A 268 -3.28 -8.18 -3.41
C LEU A 268 -2.29 -7.16 -3.97
N ILE A 269 -1.89 -6.16 -3.17
CA ILE A 269 -0.90 -5.14 -3.57
C ILE A 269 0.40 -5.23 -2.75
N GLY A 270 0.36 -5.90 -1.61
CA GLY A 270 1.48 -6.00 -0.69
C GLY A 270 1.08 -6.54 0.67
N TYR A 271 1.97 -6.41 1.64
CA TYR A 271 1.77 -6.84 3.02
C TYR A 271 2.07 -5.71 3.98
N ALA A 272 1.23 -5.52 4.98
CA ALA A 272 1.47 -4.61 6.08
C ALA A 272 2.65 -5.11 6.93
N ILE A 273 3.32 -4.20 7.62
CA ILE A 273 4.50 -4.54 8.45
C ILE A 273 4.16 -5.41 9.69
N ASP A 274 2.87 -5.62 9.97
CA ASP A 274 2.37 -6.55 10.98
C ASP A 274 2.02 -7.95 10.43
N GLY A 275 2.21 -8.15 9.12
CA GLY A 275 2.11 -9.42 8.41
C GLY A 275 0.78 -9.68 7.69
N TYR A 276 -0.23 -8.83 7.87
CA TYR A 276 -1.50 -9.01 7.15
C TYR A 276 -1.42 -8.49 5.71
N GLY A 277 -2.15 -9.13 4.79
CA GLY A 277 -2.23 -8.69 3.39
C GLY A 277 -2.92 -7.34 3.25
N ILE A 278 -2.44 -6.53 2.30
CA ILE A 278 -3.10 -5.30 1.86
C ILE A 278 -3.57 -5.53 0.43
N TYR A 279 -4.86 -5.35 0.19
CA TYR A 279 -5.51 -5.48 -1.09
C TYR A 279 -5.91 -4.12 -1.65
N ALA A 280 -6.18 -4.05 -2.95
CA ALA A 280 -6.69 -2.83 -3.56
C ALA A 280 -8.06 -2.45 -2.96
N MET A 281 -8.41 -1.17 -3.07
CA MET A 281 -9.66 -0.63 -2.52
C MET A 281 -10.90 -1.34 -3.07
N ARG A 282 -10.88 -1.71 -4.36
CA ARG A 282 -12.03 -2.25 -5.08
C ARG A 282 -11.68 -3.52 -5.82
N ASP A 283 -12.67 -4.40 -5.94
CA ASP A 283 -12.60 -5.57 -6.80
C ASP A 283 -12.72 -5.21 -8.30
N ALA A 284 -12.58 -6.20 -9.17
CA ALA A 284 -12.71 -6.05 -10.62
C ALA A 284 -14.10 -5.56 -11.07
N SER A 285 -15.12 -5.65 -10.22
CA SER A 285 -16.46 -5.10 -10.47
C SER A 285 -16.63 -3.64 -10.01
N GLY A 286 -15.59 -3.07 -9.39
CA GLY A 286 -15.58 -1.71 -8.86
C GLY A 286 -16.25 -1.59 -7.49
N LYS A 287 -16.48 -2.71 -6.80
CA LYS A 287 -17.10 -2.74 -5.47
C LYS A 287 -16.04 -2.68 -4.37
N GLU A 288 -16.28 -1.84 -3.38
CA GLU A 288 -15.52 -1.79 -2.13
C GLU A 288 -16.23 -2.61 -1.05
N GLU A 289 -15.43 -3.24 -0.20
CA GLU A 289 -15.92 -4.05 0.92
C GLU A 289 -16.39 -3.21 2.10
N SER A 290 -17.07 -3.86 3.07
CA SER A 290 -17.38 -3.23 4.36
C SER A 290 -16.17 -3.40 5.28
N LEU A 291 -15.54 -2.29 5.66
CA LEU A 291 -14.27 -2.28 6.38
C LEU A 291 -14.41 -1.71 7.80
N ASP A 292 -13.52 -2.12 8.70
CA ASP A 292 -13.34 -1.55 10.03
C ASP A 292 -12.57 -0.22 10.02
N GLU A 293 -12.29 0.34 11.19
CA GLU A 293 -11.55 1.61 11.34
C GLU A 293 -10.10 1.56 10.83
N CYS A 294 -9.48 0.37 10.80
CA CYS A 294 -8.16 0.18 10.22
C CYS A 294 -8.22 -0.05 8.70
N ARG A 295 -9.42 -0.04 8.09
CA ARG A 295 -9.71 -0.44 6.72
C ARG A 295 -9.53 -1.93 6.46
N GLY A 296 -9.78 -2.78 7.46
CA GLY A 296 -9.74 -4.22 7.32
C GLY A 296 -11.07 -4.93 7.54
N ASN A 297 -11.10 -6.21 7.17
CA ASN A 297 -12.21 -7.13 7.28
C ASN A 297 -11.65 -8.55 7.49
N THR A 298 -12.52 -9.52 7.74
CA THR A 298 -12.13 -10.92 7.93
C THR A 298 -13.00 -11.85 7.09
N ASP A 299 -12.38 -12.84 6.47
CA ASP A 299 -13.11 -13.99 5.95
C ASP A 299 -12.36 -15.32 6.12
N ALA A 300 -12.98 -16.40 5.64
CA ALA A 300 -12.49 -17.76 5.80
C ALA A 300 -11.24 -18.09 4.95
N THR A 301 -10.98 -17.33 3.88
CA THR A 301 -9.88 -17.60 2.94
C THR A 301 -8.62 -16.85 3.35
N ARG A 302 -8.76 -15.58 3.69
CA ARG A 302 -7.63 -14.65 3.93
C ARG A 302 -7.39 -14.38 5.41
N GLY A 303 -8.34 -14.75 6.28
CA GLY A 303 -8.33 -14.26 7.66
C GLY A 303 -8.55 -12.74 7.67
N TYR A 304 -8.01 -12.06 8.69
CA TYR A 304 -8.02 -10.60 8.70
C TYR A 304 -7.10 -10.04 7.61
N HIS A 305 -7.55 -9.04 6.87
CA HIS A 305 -6.75 -8.36 5.85
C HIS A 305 -7.23 -6.92 5.66
N TYR A 306 -6.39 -6.10 5.03
CA TYR A 306 -6.69 -4.70 4.77
C TYR A 306 -7.06 -4.44 3.31
N HIS A 307 -7.77 -3.34 3.09
CA HIS A 307 -7.97 -2.74 1.80
C HIS A 307 -7.44 -1.30 1.79
N ALA A 308 -6.66 -0.98 0.77
CA ALA A 308 -6.13 0.37 0.58
C ALA A 308 -7.25 1.41 0.46
N ALA A 309 -6.97 2.63 0.90
CA ALA A 309 -7.86 3.78 0.72
C ALA A 309 -7.79 4.32 -0.71
N SER A 310 -8.67 5.28 -1.04
CA SER A 310 -8.62 5.90 -2.35
C SER A 310 -7.31 6.67 -2.55
N PRO A 311 -6.84 6.82 -3.80
CA PRO A 311 -5.53 7.37 -4.09
C PRO A 311 -5.21 8.73 -3.43
N SER A 312 -6.20 9.60 -3.28
CA SER A 312 -6.05 10.97 -2.75
C SER A 312 -6.30 11.12 -1.24
N GLU A 313 -6.61 10.04 -0.52
CA GLU A 313 -6.84 10.10 0.94
C GLU A 313 -5.56 10.24 1.77
N ASN A 314 -4.38 10.18 1.14
CA ASN A 314 -3.08 10.27 1.82
C ASN A 314 -2.92 9.20 2.93
N MET A 315 -3.44 8.01 2.68
CA MET A 315 -3.31 6.85 3.56
C MET A 315 -3.57 5.56 2.77
N PHE A 316 -2.89 4.48 3.12
CA PHE A 316 -3.27 3.14 2.66
C PHE A 316 -4.30 2.51 3.61
N ILE A 317 -3.99 2.47 4.91
CA ILE A 317 -4.81 1.86 5.97
C ILE A 317 -4.89 2.79 7.17
N GLY A 318 -5.90 2.62 8.02
CA GLY A 318 -6.14 3.51 9.18
C GLY A 318 -5.23 3.21 10.37
N CYS A 319 -4.94 1.93 10.60
CA CYS A 319 -4.11 1.45 11.70
C CYS A 319 -3.58 0.04 11.43
N LEU A 320 -2.69 -0.43 12.32
CA LEU A 320 -2.27 -1.82 12.36
C LEU A 320 -3.14 -2.60 13.36
N HIS A 321 -3.83 -3.61 12.87
CA HIS A 321 -4.49 -4.66 13.62
C HIS A 321 -3.49 -5.59 14.33
N GLY A 322 -2.30 -5.76 13.78
CA GLY A 322 -1.25 -6.62 14.31
C GLY A 322 -0.09 -5.90 14.98
N GLN A 323 0.73 -6.67 15.69
CA GLN A 323 1.96 -6.19 16.32
C GLN A 323 3.05 -6.05 15.26
N SER A 324 3.68 -4.88 15.23
CA SER A 324 4.81 -4.59 14.35
C SER A 324 6.16 -4.82 15.03
N VAL A 325 7.20 -4.98 14.21
CA VAL A 325 8.59 -5.14 14.64
C VAL A 325 9.40 -3.95 14.10
N ARG A 326 10.54 -3.63 14.72
CA ARG A 326 11.50 -2.67 14.18
C ARG A 326 12.81 -3.38 13.83
N PRO A 327 13.50 -3.02 12.73
CA PRO A 327 13.12 -2.00 11.75
C PRO A 327 11.94 -2.43 10.86
N ALA A 328 11.16 -1.47 10.39
CA ALA A 328 9.98 -1.68 9.55
C ALA A 328 10.10 -0.93 8.22
N GLY A 329 11.31 -0.75 7.68
CA GLY A 329 11.58 0.18 6.58
C GLY A 329 11.95 1.59 7.02
N GLY A 330 12.30 2.42 6.02
CA GLY A 330 12.75 3.81 6.16
C GLY A 330 14.07 4.00 6.92
N PRO A 331 14.63 5.23 6.92
CA PRO A 331 15.80 5.54 7.72
C PRO A 331 15.46 5.40 9.22
N PRO A 332 16.39 4.94 10.08
CA PRO A 332 16.23 5.03 11.53
C PRO A 332 15.90 6.47 11.88
N GLY A 333 14.73 6.71 12.47
CA GLY A 333 14.29 8.08 12.73
C GLY A 333 15.31 8.84 13.56
N ASP A 334 15.91 9.89 12.99
CA ASP A 334 16.60 10.90 13.77
C ASP A 334 15.60 11.48 14.78
N HIS A 335 16.01 11.50 16.04
CA HIS A 335 15.22 11.83 17.23
C HIS A 335 14.72 13.30 17.32
N GLN A 336 14.45 14.02 16.22
CA GLN A 336 14.24 15.47 16.25
C GLN A 336 12.96 16.00 15.56
N GLY A 337 11.95 15.16 15.32
CA GLY A 337 10.62 15.67 14.97
C GLY A 337 9.89 16.21 16.21
N PRO A 338 9.38 17.46 16.24
CA PRO A 338 8.57 17.93 17.35
C PRO A 338 7.27 17.10 17.47
N PRO A 339 6.66 17.02 18.68
CA PRO A 339 5.41 16.30 18.87
C PRO A 339 4.31 16.83 17.92
N PRO A 340 3.36 16.00 17.48
CA PRO A 340 2.21 16.47 16.71
C PRO A 340 1.50 17.59 17.49
N GLY A 341 1.42 18.77 16.89
CA GLY A 341 0.57 19.84 17.39
C GLY A 341 -0.87 19.37 17.43
N ASN A 342 -1.57 19.72 18.52
CA ASN A 342 -2.98 19.40 18.73
C ASN A 342 -3.82 19.74 17.48
N SER A 343 -4.77 18.85 17.17
CA SER A 343 -5.86 19.13 16.23
C SER A 343 -6.42 20.54 16.49
N PRO A 344 -6.64 21.36 15.45
CA PRO A 344 -7.42 22.56 15.61
C PRO A 344 -8.86 22.16 15.95
N ASP A 345 -9.35 22.68 17.07
CA ASP A 345 -10.75 22.60 17.45
C ASP A 345 -11.63 23.05 16.29
N LYS A 346 -12.72 22.28 16.08
CA LYS A 346 -13.78 22.62 15.14
C LYS A 346 -14.41 23.96 15.53
N HIS A 347 -14.30 24.95 14.65
CA HIS A 347 -15.22 26.08 14.55
C HIS A 347 -15.76 26.13 13.13
#